data_AF-U2NLB2-F1
#
_entry.id   AF-U2NLB2-F1
#
_cell.length_a   1.000
_cell.length_b   1.000
_cell.length_c   1.000
_cell.angle_alpha   90.00
_cell.angle_beta   90.00
_cell.angle_gamma   90.00
#
_symmetry.space_group_name_H-M   'P 1'
#
loop_
_entity.id
_entity.type
_entity.pdbx_description
1 polymer ?
#
loop_
_entity_poly.entity_id
_entity_poly.type
_entity_poly.pdbx_seq_one_letter_code
_entity_poly.pdbx_strand_id
1 'polypeptide(L)'
;MNKIPCNLIEDLLPLYIEDDVSTETKEIIETHLDECENCNSLLQEYSKEEIEIGSFEDTLPNPNTFKQLIKRLKKWSIAVMAIVLITFIAIGTIGYKIGENSKNKLLTSKSIVKTFKDQGIILSKDNSPIDDEDYIGGIKPTVYSVDNTSDKLLIYIFDSFVIRQNLVDKDIKNDYIPSLKSISYKANNSFLVYKPSKIPEAEDEINSLLKTLNLIDDTVFKYLNDGKTLNFTGESENWEGTFKVKYYENWFEDENGVSHYDSYSTTYPSLKYKKSDINSIGEFTFEYNAGSQKGSSNGATLNNEGYAEPLGISGGTGLPLRNTDQINFTVKWNDKEENFTLKSEN
;
A
#
# COMPACT_ATOMS: atom_id res chain seq x y z
N MET A 1 43.16 34.82 -68.77
CA MET A 1 42.67 33.73 -67.87
C MET A 1 42.55 34.35 -66.48
N ASN A 2 41.40 34.19 -65.84
CA ASN A 2 41.04 34.92 -64.62
C ASN A 2 42.01 34.56 -63.48
N LYS A 3 42.71 35.57 -62.95
CA LYS A 3 43.48 35.42 -61.71
C LYS A 3 42.51 35.09 -60.58
N ILE A 4 42.74 33.98 -59.90
CA ILE A 4 41.94 33.54 -58.76
C ILE A 4 42.15 34.53 -57.61
N PRO A 5 41.09 34.95 -56.90
CA PRO A 5 41.22 35.93 -55.83
C PRO A 5 41.89 35.31 -54.60
N CYS A 6 42.70 36.10 -53.89
CA CYS A 6 43.52 35.64 -52.78
C CYS A 6 42.71 35.00 -51.65
N ASN A 7 41.52 35.53 -51.34
CA ASN A 7 40.65 34.98 -50.30
C ASN A 7 40.28 33.50 -50.54
N LEU A 8 40.08 33.10 -51.80
CA LEU A 8 39.80 31.70 -52.11
C LEU A 8 41.04 30.82 -51.91
N ILE A 9 42.23 31.35 -52.19
CA ILE A 9 43.49 30.64 -51.95
C ILE A 9 43.74 30.51 -50.45
N GLU A 10 43.57 31.59 -49.68
CA GLU A 10 43.70 31.63 -48.22
C GLU A 10 42.80 30.59 -47.54
N ASP A 11 41.53 30.47 -47.97
CA ASP A 11 40.58 29.47 -47.46
C ASP A 11 41.01 28.02 -47.74
N LEU A 12 41.78 27.79 -48.81
CA LEU A 12 42.24 26.46 -49.24
C LEU A 12 43.64 26.09 -48.71
N LEU A 13 44.41 27.04 -48.18
CA LEU A 13 45.77 26.80 -47.67
C LEU A 13 45.83 25.70 -46.60
N PRO A 14 44.92 25.62 -45.61
CA PRO A 14 44.98 24.56 -44.61
C PRO A 14 44.87 23.15 -45.23
N LEU A 15 43.95 22.97 -46.18
CA LEU A 15 43.77 21.69 -46.89
C LEU A 15 44.96 21.37 -47.81
N TYR A 16 45.56 22.39 -48.42
CA TYR A 16 46.76 22.24 -49.23
C TYR A 16 47.97 21.78 -48.40
N ILE A 17 48.14 22.31 -47.18
CA ILE A 17 49.21 21.91 -46.25
C ILE A 17 49.05 20.45 -45.81
N GLU A 18 47.82 19.99 -45.64
CA GLU A 18 47.49 18.59 -45.30
C GLU A 18 47.49 17.63 -46.50
N ASP A 19 47.84 18.12 -47.71
CA ASP A 19 47.81 17.40 -48.99
C ASP A 19 46.42 16.79 -49.32
N ASP A 20 45.34 17.38 -48.79
CA ASP A 20 43.94 16.95 -48.95
C ASP A 20 43.20 17.78 -50.01
N VAL A 21 43.87 18.05 -51.13
CA VAL A 21 43.32 18.71 -52.31
C VAL A 21 43.59 17.90 -53.57
N SER A 22 42.73 18.03 -54.58
CA SER A 22 42.95 17.34 -55.86
C SER A 22 44.19 17.87 -56.58
N THR A 23 44.77 17.06 -57.46
CA THR A 23 45.97 17.43 -58.23
C THR A 23 45.77 18.70 -59.08
N GLU A 24 44.56 18.87 -59.64
CA GLU A 24 44.20 20.06 -60.42
C GLU A 24 44.11 21.31 -59.53
N THR A 25 43.55 21.18 -58.32
CA THR A 25 43.48 22.27 -57.33
C THR A 25 44.88 22.64 -56.81
N LYS A 26 45.76 21.65 -56.65
CA LYS A 26 47.13 21.84 -56.20
C LYS A 26 47.95 22.72 -57.15
N GLU A 27 47.89 22.41 -58.45
CA GLU A 27 48.60 23.18 -59.51
C GLU A 27 48.12 24.63 -59.57
N ILE A 28 46.82 24.84 -59.35
CA ILE A 28 46.20 26.16 -59.30
C ILE A 28 46.72 27.00 -58.11
N ILE A 29 46.82 26.37 -56.93
CA ILE A 29 47.33 27.02 -55.71
C ILE A 29 48.81 27.36 -55.87
N GLU A 30 49.63 26.43 -56.35
CA GLU A 30 51.07 26.61 -56.58
C GLU A 30 51.35 27.76 -57.56
N THR A 31 50.61 27.81 -58.67
CA THR A 31 50.71 28.91 -59.65
C THR A 31 50.38 30.27 -59.03
N HIS A 32 49.41 30.32 -58.09
CA HIS A 32 49.08 31.58 -57.40
C HIS A 32 50.15 31.99 -56.37
N LEU A 33 50.72 31.02 -55.65
CA LEU A 33 51.76 31.25 -54.64
C LEU A 33 53.08 31.76 -55.24
N ASP A 34 53.40 31.34 -56.46
CA ASP A 34 54.55 31.86 -57.22
C ASP A 34 54.37 33.33 -57.64
N GLU A 35 53.12 33.78 -57.84
CA GLU A 35 52.82 35.15 -58.29
C GLU A 35 52.40 36.11 -57.15
N CYS A 36 52.00 35.59 -55.98
CA CYS A 36 51.43 36.38 -54.89
C CYS A 36 52.24 36.26 -53.59
N GLU A 37 53.04 37.30 -53.32
CA GLU A 37 53.91 37.38 -52.13
C GLU A 37 53.12 37.34 -50.81
N ASN A 38 51.89 37.86 -50.78
CA ASN A 38 51.04 37.88 -49.59
C ASN A 38 50.56 36.47 -49.20
N CYS A 39 50.07 35.69 -50.18
CA CYS A 39 49.63 34.31 -49.93
C CYS A 39 50.81 33.38 -49.62
N ASN A 40 51.98 33.61 -50.24
CA ASN A 40 53.19 32.86 -49.94
C ASN A 40 53.70 33.14 -48.51
N SER A 41 53.67 34.40 -48.08
CA SER A 41 54.01 34.78 -46.70
C SER A 41 53.07 34.12 -45.69
N LEU A 42 51.76 34.07 -45.99
CA LEU A 42 50.76 33.42 -45.15
C LEU A 42 50.98 31.89 -45.07
N LEU A 43 51.33 31.24 -46.18
CA LEU A 43 51.71 29.81 -46.18
C LEU A 43 52.94 29.54 -45.28
N GLN A 44 53.93 30.43 -45.29
CA GLN A 44 55.11 30.32 -44.41
C GLN A 44 54.76 30.55 -42.94
N GLU A 45 53.74 31.36 -42.65
CA GLU A 45 53.23 31.56 -41.29
C GLU A 45 52.54 30.28 -40.77
N TYR A 46 51.68 29.66 -41.58
CA TYR A 46 51.10 28.34 -41.25
C TYR A 46 52.16 27.25 -41.07
N SER A 47 53.25 27.30 -41.84
CA SER A 47 54.34 26.32 -41.73
C SER A 47 55.28 26.58 -40.53
N LYS A 48 55.20 27.75 -39.88
CA LYS A 48 56.02 28.11 -38.71
C LYS A 48 55.36 27.78 -37.37
N GLU A 49 54.05 27.58 -37.34
CA GLU A 49 53.37 27.01 -36.18
C GLU A 49 53.45 25.47 -36.22
N GLU A 50 54.64 24.92 -35.96
CA GLU A 50 54.68 23.65 -35.23
C GLU A 50 54.12 23.95 -33.84
N ILE A 51 52.82 23.69 -33.65
CA ILE A 51 52.26 23.58 -32.32
C ILE A 51 53.07 22.50 -31.61
N GLU A 52 53.96 22.90 -30.70
CA GLU A 52 54.51 21.99 -29.69
C GLU A 52 53.33 21.45 -28.89
N ILE A 53 52.78 20.32 -29.33
CA ILE A 53 51.94 19.48 -28.50
C ILE A 53 52.90 18.91 -27.46
N GLY A 54 53.13 19.67 -26.40
CA GLY A 54 53.72 19.19 -25.17
C GLY A 54 53.02 17.89 -24.81
N SER A 55 53.81 16.83 -24.71
CA SER A 55 53.39 15.47 -24.43
C SER A 55 52.16 15.41 -23.52
N PHE A 56 50.99 15.08 -24.09
CA PHE A 56 49.86 14.54 -23.32
C PHE A 56 50.10 13.06 -22.99
N GLU A 57 51.31 12.74 -22.54
CA GLU A 57 51.65 11.50 -21.87
C GLU A 57 52.03 11.91 -20.46
N ASP A 58 51.05 11.96 -19.54
CA ASP A 58 51.30 11.71 -18.12
C ASP A 58 50.04 11.64 -17.22
N THR A 59 48.81 11.75 -17.76
CA THR A 59 47.60 11.56 -16.93
C THR A 59 46.49 10.69 -17.53
N LEU A 60 46.81 9.82 -18.50
CA LEU A 60 45.88 8.75 -18.90
C LEU A 60 46.46 7.38 -18.50
N PRO A 61 45.75 6.59 -17.67
CA PRO A 61 46.26 5.29 -17.23
C PRO A 61 46.39 4.33 -18.42
N ASN A 62 47.55 3.69 -18.52
CA ASN A 62 47.94 2.73 -19.57
C ASN A 62 46.79 1.76 -19.94
N PRO A 63 46.45 1.54 -21.23
CA PRO A 63 45.32 0.71 -21.67
C PRO A 63 45.32 -0.73 -21.13
N ASN A 64 46.47 -1.23 -20.69
CA ASN A 64 46.59 -2.52 -20.02
C ASN A 64 45.98 -2.54 -18.61
N THR A 65 45.95 -1.41 -17.90
CA THR A 65 45.30 -1.30 -16.57
C THR A 65 43.78 -1.38 -16.68
N PHE A 66 43.18 -0.71 -17.69
CA PHE A 66 41.74 -0.78 -17.94
C PHE A 66 41.31 -2.18 -18.38
N LYS A 67 42.09 -2.86 -19.25
CA LYS A 67 41.85 -4.26 -19.62
C LYS A 67 41.95 -5.21 -18.42
N GLN A 68 42.89 -5.00 -17.50
CA GLN A 68 43.03 -5.83 -16.30
C GLN A 68 41.91 -5.56 -15.28
N LEU A 69 41.51 -4.30 -15.11
CA LEU A 69 40.35 -3.90 -14.30
C LEU A 69 39.06 -4.51 -14.84
N ILE A 70 38.80 -4.41 -16.16
CA ILE A 70 37.63 -5.04 -16.79
C ILE A 70 37.68 -6.57 -16.67
N LYS A 71 38.85 -7.22 -16.82
CA LYS A 71 38.98 -8.68 -16.62
C LYS A 71 38.71 -9.10 -15.18
N ARG A 72 39.12 -8.29 -14.19
CA ARG A 72 38.82 -8.53 -12.76
C ARG A 72 37.34 -8.28 -12.46
N LEU A 73 36.74 -7.22 -13.01
CA LEU A 73 35.31 -6.94 -12.91
C LEU A 73 34.45 -8.02 -13.58
N LYS A 74 34.84 -8.56 -14.74
CA LYS A 74 34.16 -9.70 -15.39
C LYS A 74 34.30 -11.02 -14.62
N LYS A 75 35.41 -11.23 -13.89
CA LYS A 75 35.55 -12.39 -12.99
C LYS A 75 34.65 -12.25 -11.76
N TRP A 76 34.53 -11.04 -11.22
CA TRP A 76 33.67 -10.76 -10.06
C TRP A 76 32.20 -10.60 -10.45
N SER A 77 31.88 -10.25 -11.71
CA SER A 77 30.49 -10.10 -12.15
C SER A 77 29.71 -11.41 -12.09
N ILE A 78 30.37 -12.55 -12.32
CA ILE A 78 29.77 -13.88 -12.15
C ILE A 78 29.46 -14.14 -10.67
N ALA A 79 30.38 -13.79 -9.76
CA ALA A 79 30.19 -13.93 -8.32
C ALA A 79 29.09 -12.99 -7.78
N VAL A 80 29.09 -11.73 -8.21
CA VAL A 80 28.06 -10.74 -7.84
C VAL A 80 26.69 -11.15 -8.38
N MET A 81 26.61 -11.62 -9.63
CA MET A 81 25.36 -12.12 -10.22
C MET A 81 24.84 -13.37 -9.49
N ALA A 82 25.73 -14.29 -9.09
CA ALA A 82 25.34 -15.45 -8.27
C ALA A 82 24.82 -15.02 -6.88
N ILE A 83 25.47 -14.04 -6.23
CA ILE A 83 25.01 -13.49 -4.95
C ILE A 83 23.64 -12.83 -5.11
N VAL A 84 23.43 -12.02 -6.16
CA VAL A 84 22.13 -11.40 -6.46
C VAL A 84 21.05 -12.46 -6.69
N LEU A 85 21.33 -13.50 -7.48
CA LEU A 85 20.42 -14.62 -7.70
C LEU A 85 20.08 -15.35 -6.39
N ILE A 86 21.08 -15.62 -5.54
CA ILE A 86 20.87 -16.24 -4.23
C ILE A 86 20.02 -15.33 -3.34
N THR A 87 20.24 -14.02 -3.36
CA THR A 87 19.38 -13.08 -2.59
C THR A 87 17.96 -13.04 -3.12
N PHE A 88 17.74 -13.06 -4.44
CA PHE A 88 16.39 -13.16 -5.01
C PHE A 88 15.71 -14.48 -4.67
N ILE A 89 16.44 -15.60 -4.69
CA ILE A 89 15.92 -16.90 -4.27
C ILE A 89 15.64 -16.91 -2.76
N ALA A 90 16.49 -16.29 -1.94
CA ALA A 90 16.27 -16.16 -0.50
C ALA A 90 15.03 -15.29 -0.20
N ILE A 91 14.87 -14.15 -0.88
CA ILE A 91 13.68 -13.29 -0.76
C ILE A 91 12.44 -14.03 -1.26
N GLY A 92 12.53 -14.74 -2.38
CA GLY A 92 11.44 -15.54 -2.95
C GLY A 92 11.04 -16.71 -2.05
N THR A 93 12.00 -17.42 -1.46
CA THR A 93 11.73 -18.53 -0.53
C THR A 93 11.19 -18.03 0.82
N ILE A 94 11.70 -16.91 1.34
CA ILE A 94 11.15 -16.27 2.54
C ILE A 94 9.73 -15.75 2.26
N GLY A 95 9.50 -15.09 1.13
CA GLY A 95 8.17 -14.62 0.71
C GLY A 95 7.19 -15.76 0.48
N TYR A 96 7.62 -16.84 -0.18
CA TYR A 96 6.84 -18.07 -0.36
C TYR A 96 6.50 -18.70 0.98
N LYS A 97 7.47 -18.85 1.89
CA LYS A 97 7.26 -19.43 3.22
C LYS A 97 6.39 -18.57 4.13
N ILE A 98 6.45 -17.24 4.01
CA ILE A 98 5.52 -16.31 4.69
C ILE A 98 4.11 -16.45 4.12
N GLY A 99 3.97 -16.55 2.80
CA GLY A 99 2.69 -16.79 2.13
C GLY A 99 2.09 -18.16 2.50
N GLU A 100 2.90 -19.22 2.48
CA GLU A 100 2.54 -20.60 2.83
C GLU A 100 2.20 -20.77 4.31
N ASN A 101 2.93 -20.13 5.24
CA ASN A 101 2.60 -20.14 6.66
C ASN A 101 1.33 -19.34 7.01
N SER A 102 0.85 -18.46 6.12
CA SER A 102 -0.43 -17.77 6.28
C SER A 102 -1.61 -18.61 5.78
N LYS A 103 -1.37 -19.48 4.79
CA LYS A 103 -2.37 -20.44 4.32
C LYS A 103 -2.61 -21.47 5.43
N ASN A 104 -3.88 -21.65 5.79
CA ASN A 104 -4.34 -22.68 6.73
C ASN A 104 -3.90 -22.49 8.19
N LYS A 105 -3.63 -21.25 8.62
CA LYS A 105 -3.52 -20.93 10.06
C LYS A 105 -4.89 -21.14 10.71
N LEU A 106 -5.14 -22.31 11.30
CA LEU A 106 -6.36 -22.62 12.02
C LEU A 106 -6.22 -22.24 13.50
N LEU A 107 -7.25 -21.59 14.03
CA LEU A 107 -7.40 -21.32 15.45
C LEU A 107 -7.81 -22.59 16.19
N THR A 108 -7.22 -22.76 17.38
CA THR A 108 -7.61 -23.78 18.35
C THR A 108 -8.24 -23.09 19.56
N SER A 109 -9.06 -23.81 20.32
CA SER A 109 -9.59 -23.31 21.60
C SER A 109 -8.46 -22.82 22.52
N LYS A 110 -7.33 -23.54 22.59
CA LYS A 110 -6.16 -23.15 23.40
C LYS A 110 -5.54 -21.83 22.93
N SER A 111 -5.38 -21.62 21.62
CA SER A 111 -4.82 -20.38 21.10
C SER A 111 -5.75 -19.21 21.34
N ILE A 112 -7.06 -19.38 21.15
CA ILE A 112 -8.06 -18.34 21.41
C ILE A 112 -8.05 -17.93 22.89
N VAL A 113 -8.13 -18.90 23.81
CA VAL A 113 -8.10 -18.64 25.26
C VAL A 113 -6.81 -17.94 25.68
N LYS A 114 -5.67 -18.35 25.11
CA LYS A 114 -4.38 -17.68 25.35
C LYS A 114 -4.43 -16.23 24.88
N THR A 115 -4.93 -15.98 23.66
CA THR A 115 -5.04 -14.63 23.12
C THR A 115 -5.91 -13.73 24.00
N PHE A 116 -7.07 -14.19 24.46
CA PHE A 116 -7.90 -13.43 25.41
C PHE A 116 -7.17 -13.12 26.70
N LYS A 117 -6.47 -14.11 27.27
CA LYS A 117 -5.66 -13.90 28.48
C LYS A 117 -4.58 -12.85 28.27
N ASP A 118 -3.89 -12.90 27.13
CA ASP A 118 -2.84 -11.93 26.77
C ASP A 118 -3.41 -10.51 26.59
N GLN A 119 -4.71 -10.37 26.26
CA GLN A 119 -5.44 -9.10 26.18
C GLN A 119 -6.18 -8.72 27.47
N GLY A 120 -5.97 -9.46 28.56
CA GLY A 120 -6.52 -9.12 29.88
C GLY A 120 -7.92 -9.66 30.16
N ILE A 121 -8.45 -10.56 29.33
CA ILE A 121 -9.70 -11.29 29.59
C ILE A 121 -9.37 -12.71 30.03
N ILE A 122 -9.72 -13.06 31.27
CA ILE A 122 -9.52 -14.39 31.82
C ILE A 122 -10.73 -15.26 31.46
N LEU A 123 -10.48 -16.32 30.71
CA LEU A 123 -11.47 -17.33 30.37
C LEU A 123 -11.25 -18.59 31.20
N SER A 124 -12.25 -18.95 32.01
CA SER A 124 -12.24 -20.19 32.80
C SER A 124 -13.26 -21.16 32.23
N LYS A 125 -12.84 -22.39 31.96
CA LYS A 125 -13.71 -23.39 31.33
C LYS A 125 -14.93 -23.68 32.22
N ASP A 126 -16.12 -23.52 31.65
CA ASP A 126 -17.39 -23.86 32.28
C ASP A 126 -17.83 -25.24 31.75
N ASN A 127 -18.07 -26.18 32.67
CA ASN A 127 -18.49 -27.54 32.35
C ASN A 127 -19.99 -27.76 32.60
N SER A 128 -20.76 -26.69 32.79
CA SER A 128 -22.22 -26.74 32.84
C SER A 128 -22.79 -27.43 31.59
N PRO A 129 -23.95 -28.09 31.69
CA PRO A 129 -24.67 -28.59 30.53
C PRO A 129 -24.85 -27.49 29.48
N ILE A 130 -24.74 -27.88 28.21
CA ILE A 130 -24.94 -26.99 27.06
C ILE A 130 -26.34 -27.21 26.55
N ASP A 131 -27.09 -26.12 26.37
CA ASP A 131 -28.45 -26.17 25.86
C ASP A 131 -28.46 -26.61 24.38
N ASP A 132 -29.50 -27.31 23.95
CA ASP A 132 -29.58 -27.81 22.56
C ASP A 132 -29.58 -26.67 21.53
N GLU A 133 -30.12 -25.50 21.91
CA GLU A 133 -30.09 -24.27 21.10
C GLU A 133 -28.69 -23.72 20.86
N ASP A 134 -27.71 -24.11 21.67
CA ASP A 134 -26.32 -23.68 21.54
C ASP A 134 -25.50 -24.54 20.57
N TYR A 135 -26.08 -25.58 19.98
CA TYR A 135 -25.41 -26.32 18.91
C TYR A 135 -25.62 -25.62 17.57
N ILE A 136 -24.53 -25.40 16.82
CA ILE A 136 -24.61 -24.82 15.47
C ILE A 136 -24.27 -25.89 14.45
N GLY A 137 -25.26 -26.33 13.68
CA GLY A 137 -25.06 -27.40 12.70
C GLY A 137 -24.49 -28.69 13.30
N GLY A 138 -24.88 -29.01 14.54
CA GLY A 138 -24.35 -30.15 15.30
C GLY A 138 -22.98 -29.92 15.96
N ILE A 139 -22.36 -28.74 15.78
CA ILE A 139 -21.10 -28.39 16.41
C ILE A 139 -21.35 -27.90 17.84
N LYS A 140 -20.71 -28.57 18.79
CA LYS A 140 -20.76 -28.25 20.22
C LYS A 140 -19.75 -27.14 20.57
N PRO A 141 -20.16 -26.05 21.23
CA PRO A 141 -19.22 -25.05 21.72
C PRO A 141 -18.43 -25.54 22.93
N THR A 142 -17.27 -24.94 23.15
CA THR A 142 -16.66 -24.92 24.50
C THR A 142 -17.08 -23.66 25.22
N VAL A 143 -17.62 -23.80 26.42
CA VAL A 143 -18.14 -22.68 27.22
C VAL A 143 -17.07 -22.20 28.19
N TYR A 144 -16.94 -20.89 28.33
CA TYR A 144 -16.05 -20.24 29.29
C TYR A 144 -16.82 -19.17 30.07
N SER A 145 -16.55 -19.06 31.36
CA SER A 145 -16.90 -17.87 32.15
C SER A 145 -15.87 -16.76 31.91
N VAL A 146 -16.33 -15.50 31.86
CA VAL A 146 -15.50 -14.32 31.58
C VAL A 146 -15.15 -13.59 32.89
N ASP A 147 -13.86 -13.40 33.20
CA ASP A 147 -13.37 -12.57 34.32
C ASP A 147 -14.01 -12.84 35.70
N ASN A 148 -14.28 -14.12 36.00
CA ASN A 148 -14.99 -14.58 37.21
C ASN A 148 -16.43 -14.03 37.34
N THR A 149 -17.00 -13.49 36.27
CA THR A 149 -18.42 -13.16 36.17
C THR A 149 -19.23 -14.40 35.81
N SER A 150 -20.56 -14.26 35.87
CA SER A 150 -21.49 -15.28 35.34
C SER A 150 -21.69 -15.19 33.82
N ASP A 151 -21.05 -14.22 33.15
CA ASP A 151 -21.14 -14.08 31.71
C ASP A 151 -20.38 -15.20 31.02
N LYS A 152 -20.89 -15.60 29.85
CA LYS A 152 -20.37 -16.74 29.11
C LYS A 152 -19.81 -16.31 27.76
N LEU A 153 -18.71 -16.93 27.37
CA LEU A 153 -18.18 -16.89 26.02
C LEU A 153 -18.17 -18.32 25.47
N LEU A 154 -19.02 -18.58 24.48
CA LEU A 154 -19.09 -19.83 23.76
C LEU A 154 -18.12 -19.76 22.58
N ILE A 155 -17.25 -20.76 22.45
CA ILE A 155 -16.26 -20.84 21.38
C ILE A 155 -16.52 -22.09 20.55
N TYR A 156 -16.85 -21.89 19.28
CA TYR A 156 -17.04 -22.93 18.27
C TYR A 156 -15.79 -23.00 17.41
N ILE A 157 -15.22 -24.20 17.25
CA ILE A 157 -14.09 -24.47 16.36
C ILE A 157 -14.58 -25.36 15.24
N PHE A 158 -14.32 -24.95 14.00
CA PHE A 158 -14.64 -25.68 12.78
C PHE A 158 -13.34 -26.14 12.12
N ASP A 159 -13.40 -27.19 11.27
CA ASP A 159 -12.21 -27.68 10.56
C ASP A 159 -11.66 -26.65 9.56
N SER A 160 -12.53 -25.75 9.06
CA SER A 160 -12.14 -24.60 8.25
C SER A 160 -13.16 -23.47 8.36
N PHE A 161 -12.78 -22.26 7.95
CA PHE A 161 -13.73 -21.15 7.86
C PHE A 161 -14.82 -21.39 6.80
N VAL A 162 -14.59 -22.29 5.83
CA VAL A 162 -15.57 -22.66 4.79
C VAL A 162 -16.75 -23.40 5.43
N ILE A 163 -16.46 -24.34 6.35
CA ILE A 163 -17.50 -25.03 7.11
C ILE A 163 -18.25 -24.03 7.99
N ARG A 164 -17.52 -23.15 8.70
CA ARG A 164 -18.13 -22.08 9.49
C ARG A 164 -19.08 -21.23 8.64
N GLN A 165 -18.66 -20.74 7.49
CA GLN A 165 -19.51 -19.93 6.60
C GLN A 165 -20.77 -20.71 6.16
N ASN A 166 -20.65 -22.01 5.87
CA ASN A 166 -21.79 -22.82 5.47
C ASN A 166 -22.81 -23.04 6.59
N LEU A 167 -22.37 -23.19 7.84
CA LEU A 167 -23.24 -23.47 8.98
C LEU A 167 -23.73 -22.20 9.70
N VAL A 168 -22.88 -21.18 9.80
CA VAL A 168 -23.15 -19.96 10.56
C VAL A 168 -23.71 -18.87 9.65
N ASP A 169 -23.06 -18.60 8.51
CA ASP A 169 -23.38 -17.41 7.72
C ASP A 169 -24.65 -17.58 6.88
N LYS A 170 -25.09 -18.82 6.64
CA LYS A 170 -26.37 -19.14 6.02
C LYS A 170 -27.53 -19.02 7.01
N ASP A 171 -27.34 -19.45 8.26
CA ASP A 171 -28.38 -19.44 9.29
C ASP A 171 -28.58 -18.04 9.90
N ILE A 172 -27.50 -17.25 10.05
CA ILE A 172 -27.57 -15.85 10.55
C ILE A 172 -28.42 -14.94 9.65
N LYS A 173 -28.56 -15.24 8.35
CA LYS A 173 -29.36 -14.42 7.43
C LYS A 173 -30.86 -14.39 7.78
N ASN A 174 -31.36 -15.32 8.61
CA ASN A 174 -32.78 -15.40 8.94
C ASN A 174 -33.19 -14.77 10.29
N ASP A 175 -32.26 -14.46 11.21
CA ASP A 175 -32.65 -14.10 12.60
C ASP A 175 -31.90 -12.92 13.25
N TYR A 176 -31.09 -12.14 12.52
CA TYR A 176 -30.27 -11.12 13.16
C TYR A 176 -30.99 -9.80 13.45
N ILE A 177 -31.65 -9.71 14.61
CA ILE A 177 -31.70 -8.48 15.39
C ILE A 177 -30.58 -8.61 16.45
N PRO A 178 -29.58 -7.71 16.48
CA PRO A 178 -28.64 -7.65 17.61
C PRO A 178 -29.45 -7.45 18.89
N SER A 179 -29.51 -8.48 19.72
CA SER A 179 -30.15 -8.40 21.02
C SER A 179 -29.05 -8.35 22.07
N LEU A 180 -29.25 -7.57 23.14
CA LEU A 180 -28.35 -7.59 24.30
C LEU A 180 -28.25 -8.99 24.96
N LYS A 181 -29.02 -9.99 24.48
CA LYS A 181 -28.94 -11.38 24.95
C LYS A 181 -27.71 -12.12 24.43
N SER A 182 -27.21 -11.77 23.25
CA SER A 182 -26.01 -12.40 22.69
C SER A 182 -25.34 -11.54 21.63
N ILE A 183 -24.01 -11.48 21.68
CA ILE A 183 -23.17 -10.79 20.69
C ILE A 183 -22.24 -11.82 20.07
N SER A 184 -22.22 -11.89 18.75
CA SER A 184 -21.42 -12.88 18.03
C SER A 184 -20.25 -12.27 17.26
N TYR A 185 -19.18 -13.04 17.14
CA TYR A 185 -17.94 -12.65 16.48
C TYR A 185 -17.42 -13.78 15.60
N LYS A 186 -16.94 -13.42 14.41
CA LYS A 186 -16.32 -14.34 13.46
C LYS A 186 -14.81 -14.21 13.55
N ALA A 187 -14.10 -15.32 13.73
CA ALA A 187 -12.65 -15.34 13.70
C ALA A 187 -12.11 -16.56 12.95
N ASN A 188 -11.63 -16.39 11.72
CA ASN A 188 -11.08 -17.48 10.89
C ASN A 188 -11.93 -18.79 10.92
N ASN A 189 -11.43 -19.94 11.36
CA ASN A 189 -12.21 -21.18 11.46
C ASN A 189 -13.04 -21.28 12.74
N SER A 190 -13.32 -20.16 13.41
CA SER A 190 -14.06 -20.12 14.68
C SER A 190 -15.18 -19.09 14.68
N PHE A 191 -16.16 -19.35 15.54
CA PHE A 191 -17.27 -18.47 15.84
C PHE A 191 -17.38 -18.34 17.35
N LEU A 192 -17.58 -17.11 17.84
CA LEU A 192 -17.64 -16.82 19.26
C LEU A 192 -18.97 -16.16 19.58
N VAL A 193 -19.60 -16.53 20.68
CA VAL A 193 -20.85 -15.93 21.14
C VAL A 193 -20.69 -15.53 22.60
N TYR A 194 -20.68 -14.23 22.86
CA TYR A 194 -20.74 -13.68 24.20
C TYR A 194 -22.19 -13.56 24.65
N LYS A 195 -22.49 -14.09 25.83
CA LYS A 195 -23.81 -14.07 26.48
C LYS A 195 -23.67 -13.42 27.85
N PRO A 196 -24.17 -12.19 28.05
CA PRO A 196 -24.20 -11.61 29.38
C PRO A 196 -25.18 -12.40 30.26
N SER A 197 -24.84 -12.54 31.54
CA SER A 197 -25.65 -13.25 32.53
C SER A 197 -26.99 -12.60 32.83
N LYS A 198 -27.07 -11.28 32.64
CA LYS A 198 -28.29 -10.48 32.72
C LYS A 198 -28.24 -9.33 31.72
N ILE A 199 -29.41 -8.82 31.35
CA ILE A 199 -29.50 -7.58 30.58
C ILE A 199 -29.21 -6.42 31.54
N PRO A 200 -28.23 -5.55 31.25
CA PRO A 200 -27.92 -4.43 32.14
C PRO A 200 -29.07 -3.41 32.14
N GLU A 201 -29.43 -2.91 33.32
CA GLU A 201 -30.49 -1.91 33.49
C GLU A 201 -29.94 -0.54 33.93
N ALA A 202 -28.83 -0.54 34.66
CA ALA A 202 -28.18 0.67 35.15
C ALA A 202 -27.06 1.14 34.22
N GLU A 203 -26.82 2.45 34.18
CA GLU A 203 -25.85 3.09 33.28
C GLU A 203 -24.42 2.57 33.49
N ASP A 204 -24.01 2.34 34.74
CA ASP A 204 -22.71 1.77 35.10
C ASP A 204 -22.56 0.32 34.62
N GLU A 205 -23.63 -0.49 34.71
CA GLU A 205 -23.67 -1.85 34.16
C GLU A 205 -23.54 -1.85 32.64
N ILE A 206 -24.24 -0.93 31.95
CA ILE A 206 -24.15 -0.75 30.50
C ILE A 206 -22.71 -0.37 30.11
N ASN A 207 -22.11 0.59 30.80
CA ASN A 207 -20.73 1.04 30.54
C ASN A 207 -19.72 -0.09 30.76
N SER A 208 -19.90 -0.90 31.81
CA SER A 208 -19.07 -2.07 32.07
C SER A 208 -19.21 -3.11 30.95
N LEU A 209 -20.44 -3.41 30.52
CA LEU A 209 -20.70 -4.32 29.40
C LEU A 209 -20.04 -3.82 28.11
N LEU A 210 -20.21 -2.54 27.76
CA LEU A 210 -19.61 -1.94 26.56
C LEU A 210 -18.08 -2.03 26.59
N LYS A 211 -17.45 -1.84 27.76
CA LYS A 211 -16.00 -2.00 27.92
C LYS A 211 -15.56 -3.43 27.63
N THR A 212 -16.28 -4.43 28.15
CA THR A 212 -16.00 -5.84 27.87
C THR A 212 -16.20 -6.17 26.40
N LEU A 213 -17.31 -5.74 25.79
CA LEU A 213 -17.61 -5.98 24.38
C LEU A 213 -16.57 -5.34 23.46
N ASN A 214 -16.11 -4.13 23.77
CA ASN A 214 -15.05 -3.46 23.01
C ASN A 214 -13.73 -4.22 23.11
N LEU A 215 -13.39 -4.75 24.28
CA LEU A 215 -12.17 -5.55 24.46
C LEU A 215 -12.25 -6.88 23.71
N ILE A 216 -13.43 -7.53 23.69
CA ILE A 216 -13.67 -8.74 22.90
C ILE A 216 -13.58 -8.43 21.40
N ASP A 217 -14.26 -7.37 20.92
CA ASP A 217 -14.24 -6.94 19.52
C ASP A 217 -12.80 -6.68 19.05
N ASP A 218 -12.04 -5.88 19.81
CA ASP A 218 -10.65 -5.58 19.51
C ASP A 218 -9.78 -6.83 19.57
N THR A 219 -10.03 -7.73 20.52
CA THR A 219 -9.27 -8.99 20.63
C THR A 219 -9.47 -9.86 19.40
N VAL A 220 -10.73 -10.05 19.01
CA VAL A 220 -11.12 -10.85 17.84
C VAL A 220 -10.57 -10.21 16.56
N PHE A 221 -10.80 -8.91 16.38
CA PHE A 221 -10.38 -8.19 15.20
C PHE A 221 -8.86 -8.17 15.04
N LYS A 222 -8.13 -7.66 16.04
CA LYS A 222 -6.68 -7.42 15.92
C LYS A 222 -5.86 -8.71 15.95
N TYR A 223 -6.22 -9.66 16.82
CA TYR A 223 -5.34 -10.79 17.13
C TYR A 223 -5.84 -12.15 16.63
N LEU A 224 -7.15 -12.37 16.54
CA LEU A 224 -7.67 -13.64 16.02
C LEU A 224 -7.85 -13.62 14.50
N ASN A 225 -8.15 -12.45 13.94
CA ASN A 225 -8.29 -12.24 12.49
C ASN A 225 -7.08 -11.54 11.85
N ASP A 226 -6.02 -11.23 12.62
CA ASP A 226 -4.87 -10.45 12.14
C ASP A 226 -5.33 -9.13 11.44
N GLY A 227 -6.33 -8.48 12.02
CA GLY A 227 -7.03 -7.32 11.45
C GLY A 227 -6.15 -6.09 11.25
N LYS A 228 -6.43 -5.37 10.17
CA LYS A 228 -5.65 -4.22 9.68
C LYS A 228 -6.52 -2.99 9.61
N THR A 229 -5.90 -1.83 9.85
CA THR A 229 -6.57 -0.53 9.72
C THR A 229 -5.87 0.29 8.64
N LEU A 230 -6.65 0.83 7.70
CA LEU A 230 -6.20 1.84 6.75
C LEU A 230 -6.89 3.17 7.08
N ASN A 231 -6.14 4.27 6.99
CA ASN A 231 -6.67 5.61 7.14
C ASN A 231 -6.39 6.37 5.85
N PHE A 232 -7.45 6.89 5.23
CA PHE A 232 -7.35 7.80 4.11
C PHE A 232 -7.66 9.21 4.60
N THR A 233 -6.82 10.17 4.23
CA THR A 233 -6.97 11.58 4.59
C THR A 233 -6.85 12.45 3.33
N GLY A 234 -7.45 13.62 3.39
CA GLY A 234 -7.46 14.57 2.29
C GLY A 234 -8.31 15.79 2.64
N GLU A 235 -8.11 16.85 1.90
CA GLU A 235 -8.74 18.13 2.21
C GLU A 235 -9.05 18.95 0.95
N SER A 236 -9.93 19.91 1.16
CA SER A 236 -10.27 20.99 0.24
C SER A 236 -10.06 22.34 0.95
N GLU A 237 -10.56 23.43 0.34
CA GLU A 237 -10.46 24.76 0.93
C GLU A 237 -11.15 24.85 2.30
N ASN A 238 -12.30 24.18 2.44
CA ASN A 238 -13.17 24.30 3.61
C ASN A 238 -13.31 23.00 4.41
N TRP A 239 -12.99 21.84 3.83
CA TRP A 239 -13.21 20.54 4.46
C TRP A 239 -11.94 19.72 4.60
N GLU A 240 -11.86 18.95 5.66
CA GLU A 240 -10.94 17.84 5.85
C GLU A 240 -11.78 16.56 5.94
N GLY A 241 -11.41 15.53 5.20
CA GLY A 241 -12.09 14.24 5.19
C GLY A 241 -11.17 13.16 5.72
N THR A 242 -11.74 12.26 6.51
CA THR A 242 -11.07 11.02 6.89
C THR A 242 -11.95 9.83 6.55
N PHE A 243 -11.32 8.73 6.15
CA PHE A 243 -12.02 7.50 5.88
C PHE A 243 -11.21 6.35 6.44
N LYS A 244 -11.66 5.83 7.58
CA LYS A 244 -11.00 4.72 8.25
C LYS A 244 -11.62 3.40 7.83
N VAL A 245 -10.78 2.43 7.51
CA VAL A 245 -11.18 1.08 7.11
C VAL A 245 -10.55 0.09 8.07
N LYS A 246 -11.36 -0.61 8.85
CA LYS A 246 -10.93 -1.80 9.61
C LYS A 246 -11.27 -3.03 8.77
N TYR A 247 -10.32 -3.91 8.49
CA TYR A 247 -10.59 -5.12 7.70
C TYR A 247 -9.72 -6.31 8.10
N TYR A 248 -10.16 -7.52 7.76
CA TYR A 248 -9.34 -8.72 7.82
C TYR A 248 -9.50 -9.56 6.56
N GLU A 249 -8.54 -10.44 6.31
CA GLU A 249 -8.52 -11.35 5.17
C GLU A 249 -7.92 -12.69 5.61
N ASN A 250 -8.63 -13.78 5.35
CA ASN A 250 -8.17 -15.14 5.59
C ASN A 250 -8.17 -15.92 4.27
N TRP A 251 -7.13 -16.73 4.08
CA TRP A 251 -6.96 -17.62 2.94
C TRP A 251 -6.86 -19.06 3.42
N PHE A 252 -7.57 -19.97 2.77
CA PHE A 252 -7.54 -21.40 3.07
C PHE A 252 -7.47 -22.19 1.79
N GLU A 253 -6.59 -23.18 1.72
CA GLU A 253 -6.49 -24.10 0.59
C GLU A 253 -6.98 -25.47 1.07
N ASP A 254 -8.01 -26.00 0.41
CA ASP A 254 -8.59 -27.29 0.77
C ASP A 254 -7.76 -28.47 0.24
N GLU A 255 -8.15 -29.69 0.61
CA GLU A 255 -7.45 -30.92 0.25
C GLU A 255 -7.34 -31.15 -1.27
N ASN A 256 -8.19 -30.51 -2.07
CA ASN A 256 -8.17 -30.57 -3.54
C ASN A 256 -7.32 -29.45 -4.17
N GLY A 257 -6.65 -28.61 -3.35
CA GLY A 257 -5.87 -27.47 -3.81
C GLY A 257 -6.71 -26.24 -4.18
N VAL A 258 -8.01 -26.22 -3.83
CA VAL A 258 -8.87 -25.06 -4.12
C VAL A 258 -8.66 -23.99 -3.05
N SER A 259 -8.34 -22.76 -3.48
CA SER A 259 -8.24 -21.61 -2.59
C SER A 259 -9.61 -20.99 -2.29
N HIS A 260 -9.87 -20.81 -1.00
CA HIS A 260 -11.02 -20.15 -0.42
C HIS A 260 -10.59 -18.82 0.22
N TYR A 261 -11.51 -17.86 0.24
CA TYR A 261 -11.27 -16.51 0.73
C TYR A 261 -12.39 -16.06 1.68
N ASP A 262 -12.01 -15.56 2.85
CA ASP A 262 -12.90 -14.97 3.84
C ASP A 262 -12.40 -13.57 4.17
N SER A 263 -13.31 -12.59 4.14
CA SER A 263 -12.96 -11.20 4.41
C SER A 263 -14.15 -10.44 4.97
N TYR A 264 -13.85 -9.45 5.78
CA TYR A 264 -14.81 -8.47 6.22
C TYR A 264 -14.11 -7.12 6.36
N SER A 265 -14.81 -6.06 5.99
CA SER A 265 -14.35 -4.68 6.16
C SER A 265 -15.45 -3.85 6.78
N THR A 266 -15.06 -2.86 7.58
CA THR A 266 -15.93 -1.84 8.15
C THR A 266 -15.32 -0.47 7.89
N THR A 267 -16.16 0.46 7.44
CA THR A 267 -15.74 1.80 7.05
C THR A 267 -16.38 2.87 7.92
N TYR A 268 -15.59 3.91 8.21
CA TYR A 268 -15.93 5.04 9.07
C TYR A 268 -15.55 6.33 8.33
N PRO A 269 -16.37 6.79 7.37
CA PRO A 269 -16.25 8.12 6.78
C PRO A 269 -16.51 9.22 7.82
N SER A 270 -15.69 10.27 7.81
CA SER A 270 -15.86 11.45 8.66
C SER A 270 -15.48 12.72 7.90
N LEU A 271 -16.11 13.83 8.26
CA LEU A 271 -15.80 15.16 7.72
C LEU A 271 -15.58 16.16 8.85
N LYS A 272 -14.67 17.10 8.64
CA LYS A 272 -14.41 18.24 9.51
C LYS A 272 -14.43 19.53 8.72
N TYR A 273 -15.16 20.53 9.19
CA TYR A 273 -15.11 21.87 8.65
C TYR A 273 -13.92 22.64 9.23
N LYS A 274 -13.12 23.27 8.35
CA LYS A 274 -11.81 23.85 8.70
C LYS A 274 -11.90 25.29 9.22
N LYS A 275 -13.00 26.00 8.97
CA LYS A 275 -13.12 27.42 9.34
C LYS A 275 -13.79 27.56 10.71
N SER A 276 -13.59 28.71 11.34
CA SER A 276 -14.07 29.00 12.70
C SER A 276 -15.58 29.22 12.78
N ASP A 277 -16.23 29.57 11.68
CA ASP A 277 -17.66 29.88 11.60
C ASP A 277 -18.52 28.63 11.42
N ILE A 278 -18.29 27.58 12.21
CA ILE A 278 -18.97 26.28 12.11
C ILE A 278 -20.51 26.40 12.04
N ASN A 279 -21.08 27.32 12.84
CA ASN A 279 -22.53 27.56 12.90
C ASN A 279 -23.11 28.10 11.58
N SER A 280 -22.28 28.56 10.64
CA SER A 280 -22.74 29.05 9.33
C SER A 280 -23.11 27.91 8.38
N ILE A 281 -22.67 26.67 8.63
CA ILE A 281 -22.85 25.54 7.72
C ILE A 281 -24.28 25.00 7.74
N GLY A 282 -24.91 24.92 8.92
CA GLY A 282 -26.21 24.29 9.08
C GLY A 282 -26.19 22.82 8.64
N GLU A 283 -27.25 22.39 7.95
CA GLU A 283 -27.31 21.09 7.31
C GLU A 283 -26.55 21.09 5.98
N PHE A 284 -25.81 20.00 5.72
CA PHE A 284 -25.08 19.81 4.46
C PHE A 284 -25.36 18.44 3.85
N THR A 285 -25.07 18.32 2.56
CA THR A 285 -25.11 17.06 1.82
C THR A 285 -23.68 16.56 1.62
N PHE A 286 -23.48 15.25 1.75
CA PHE A 286 -22.23 14.62 1.33
C PHE A 286 -22.49 13.40 0.45
N GLU A 287 -21.52 13.10 -0.41
CA GLU A 287 -21.40 11.84 -1.13
C GLU A 287 -19.93 11.40 -1.09
N TYR A 288 -19.69 10.11 -0.97
CA TYR A 288 -18.38 9.53 -1.19
C TYR A 288 -18.43 8.30 -2.08
N ASN A 289 -17.34 8.08 -2.81
CA ASN A 289 -17.10 6.89 -3.61
C ASN A 289 -15.73 6.30 -3.29
N ALA A 290 -15.73 5.07 -2.77
CA ALA A 290 -14.57 4.29 -2.34
C ALA A 290 -14.61 2.90 -3.00
N GLY A 291 -14.26 2.83 -4.28
CA GLY A 291 -14.31 1.59 -5.07
C GLY A 291 -15.74 1.11 -5.29
N SER A 292 -16.08 -0.06 -4.75
CA SER A 292 -17.45 -0.60 -4.77
C SER A 292 -18.35 -0.02 -3.68
N GLN A 293 -17.78 0.65 -2.68
CA GLN A 293 -18.53 1.25 -1.58
C GLN A 293 -18.87 2.71 -1.89
N LYS A 294 -20.13 3.07 -1.70
CA LYS A 294 -20.62 4.43 -1.85
C LYS A 294 -21.52 4.75 -0.68
N GLY A 295 -21.56 6.01 -0.29
CA GLY A 295 -22.48 6.50 0.72
C GLY A 295 -22.78 7.96 0.47
N SER A 296 -24.01 8.35 0.80
CA SER A 296 -24.43 9.74 0.74
C SER A 296 -25.52 9.97 1.77
N SER A 297 -25.64 11.21 2.21
CA SER A 297 -26.76 11.66 3.02
C SER A 297 -27.04 13.12 2.73
N ASN A 298 -28.31 13.48 2.87
CA ASN A 298 -28.77 14.85 2.92
C ASN A 298 -29.21 15.16 4.35
N GLY A 299 -28.82 16.32 4.88
CA GLY A 299 -29.14 16.71 6.26
C GLY A 299 -28.09 16.31 7.30
N ALA A 300 -26.83 16.10 6.89
CA ALA A 300 -25.74 15.90 7.84
C ALA A 300 -25.47 17.21 8.61
N THR A 301 -25.06 17.11 9.87
CA THR A 301 -24.79 18.26 10.75
C THR A 301 -23.44 18.13 11.43
N LEU A 302 -22.88 19.26 11.83
CA LEU A 302 -21.61 19.32 12.56
C LEU A 302 -21.87 19.43 14.06
N ASN A 303 -21.00 18.81 14.85
CA ASN A 303 -20.92 19.09 16.28
C ASN A 303 -20.28 20.48 16.53
N ASN A 304 -20.20 20.89 17.80
CA ASN A 304 -19.64 22.19 18.20
C ASN A 304 -18.14 22.36 17.86
N GLU A 305 -17.45 21.28 17.54
CA GLU A 305 -16.03 21.26 17.15
C GLU A 305 -15.86 21.21 15.63
N GLY A 306 -16.95 21.24 14.86
CA GLY A 306 -16.94 21.24 13.39
C GLY A 306 -16.81 19.85 12.77
N TYR A 307 -17.08 18.78 13.52
CA TYR A 307 -16.99 17.40 13.04
C TYR A 307 -18.37 16.80 12.75
N ALA A 308 -18.43 16.00 11.69
CA ALA A 308 -19.45 14.99 11.47
C ALA A 308 -18.76 13.62 11.44
N GLU A 309 -18.77 12.91 12.56
CA GLU A 309 -18.03 11.67 12.74
C GLU A 309 -18.77 10.62 13.61
N PRO A 310 -18.93 9.37 13.14
CA PRO A 310 -18.85 8.97 11.73
C PRO A 310 -20.11 9.39 10.96
N LEU A 311 -19.98 9.68 9.67
CA LEU A 311 -21.09 9.97 8.74
C LEU A 311 -21.97 8.75 8.43
N GLY A 312 -21.54 7.59 8.90
CA GLY A 312 -22.18 6.29 8.76
C GLY A 312 -21.16 5.20 9.04
N ILE A 313 -21.62 4.04 9.50
CA ILE A 313 -20.77 2.85 9.63
C ILE A 313 -21.31 1.81 8.65
N SER A 314 -20.48 1.38 7.71
CA SER A 314 -20.85 0.37 6.74
C SER A 314 -19.92 -0.82 6.83
N GLY A 315 -20.47 -2.03 6.80
CA GLY A 315 -19.71 -3.27 6.88
C GLY A 315 -20.08 -4.22 5.75
N GLY A 316 -19.11 -4.98 5.24
CA GLY A 316 -19.33 -5.89 4.13
C GLY A 316 -18.21 -6.87 3.88
N THR A 317 -18.54 -7.94 3.17
CA THR A 317 -17.57 -8.92 2.66
C THR A 317 -17.12 -8.54 1.25
N GLY A 318 -15.97 -9.07 0.82
CA GLY A 318 -15.38 -8.78 -0.49
C GLY A 318 -13.99 -8.16 -0.34
N LEU A 319 -13.39 -7.80 -1.47
CA LEU A 319 -12.03 -7.25 -1.48
C LEU A 319 -11.98 -5.93 -0.70
N PRO A 320 -11.19 -5.84 0.39
CA PRO A 320 -11.01 -4.60 1.12
C PRO A 320 -10.27 -3.57 0.28
N LEU A 321 -10.48 -2.28 0.62
CA LEU A 321 -9.69 -1.20 0.06
C LEU A 321 -8.19 -1.41 0.35
N ARG A 322 -7.36 -0.94 -0.57
CA ARG A 322 -5.90 -0.99 -0.54
C ARG A 322 -5.35 0.43 -0.36
N ASN A 323 -4.12 0.53 0.12
CA ASN A 323 -3.44 1.82 0.29
C ASN A 323 -3.26 2.60 -1.03
N THR A 324 -3.28 1.92 -2.18
CA THR A 324 -3.24 2.53 -3.51
C THR A 324 -4.58 3.14 -3.96
N ASP A 325 -5.67 2.80 -3.27
CA ASP A 325 -6.99 3.30 -3.63
C ASP A 325 -7.16 4.78 -3.27
N GLN A 326 -8.15 5.40 -3.89
CA GLN A 326 -8.49 6.79 -3.68
C GLN A 326 -9.99 6.90 -3.41
N ILE A 327 -10.35 7.81 -2.52
CA ILE A 327 -11.74 8.02 -2.12
C ILE A 327 -12.13 9.43 -2.48
N ASN A 328 -13.15 9.59 -3.33
CA ASN A 328 -13.62 10.90 -3.72
C ASN A 328 -14.79 11.30 -2.83
N PHE A 329 -14.70 12.49 -2.24
CA PHE A 329 -15.77 13.14 -1.50
C PHE A 329 -16.32 14.32 -2.29
N THR A 330 -17.64 14.49 -2.20
CA THR A 330 -18.37 15.68 -2.63
C THR A 330 -19.14 16.19 -1.44
N VAL A 331 -18.98 17.47 -1.11
CA VAL A 331 -19.69 18.12 0.00
C VAL A 331 -20.41 19.35 -0.53
N LYS A 332 -21.70 19.50 -0.21
CA LYS A 332 -22.55 20.62 -0.65
C LYS A 332 -23.21 21.29 0.54
N TRP A 333 -23.09 22.63 0.63
CA TRP A 333 -23.68 23.45 1.69
C TRP A 333 -23.79 24.90 1.20
N ASN A 334 -24.80 25.67 1.61
CA ASN A 334 -24.93 27.11 1.30
C ASN A 334 -24.63 27.48 -0.18
N ASP A 335 -25.19 26.74 -1.13
CA ASP A 335 -24.94 26.88 -2.59
C ASP A 335 -23.47 26.69 -3.04
N LYS A 336 -22.60 26.20 -2.16
CA LYS A 336 -21.23 25.81 -2.43
C LYS A 336 -21.14 24.30 -2.61
N GLU A 337 -20.16 23.88 -3.41
CA GLU A 337 -19.80 22.49 -3.61
C GLU A 337 -18.28 22.37 -3.62
N GLU A 338 -17.75 21.41 -2.87
CA GLU A 338 -16.35 21.04 -2.91
C GLU A 338 -16.18 19.56 -3.19
N ASN A 339 -15.21 19.26 -4.05
CA ASN A 339 -14.84 17.91 -4.42
C ASN A 339 -13.37 17.71 -4.08
N PHE A 340 -13.03 16.62 -3.38
CA PHE A 340 -11.65 16.33 -3.01
C PHE A 340 -11.43 14.83 -2.85
N THR A 341 -10.15 14.44 -2.89
CA THR A 341 -9.73 13.05 -2.90
C THR A 341 -8.95 12.74 -1.63
N LEU A 342 -9.33 11.68 -0.94
CA LEU A 342 -8.58 11.10 0.16
C LEU A 342 -7.64 10.03 -0.37
N LYS A 343 -6.42 9.99 0.18
CA LYS A 343 -5.39 9.00 -0.13
C LYS A 343 -4.89 8.37 1.17
N SER A 344 -4.43 7.13 1.10
CA SER A 344 -3.79 6.50 2.25
C SER A 344 -2.52 7.28 2.58
N GLU A 345 -2.30 7.51 3.87
CA GLU A 345 -0.96 7.86 4.36
C GLU A 345 -0.08 6.62 4.12
N ASN A 346 1.06 6.81 3.45
CA ASN A 346 1.99 5.72 3.09
C ASN A 346 2.79 5.24 4.30
#